data_AF-A0A6I1QB72-F1
#
_entry.id   AF-A0A6I1QB72-F1
#
_cell.length_a   1.000
_cell.length_b   1.000
_cell.length_c   1.000
_cell.angle_alpha   90.00
_cell.angle_beta   90.00
_cell.angle_gamma   90.00
#
_symmetry.space_group_name_H-M   'P 1'
#
loop_
_entity.id
_entity.type
_entity.pdbx_description
1 polymer ?
#
loop_
_entity_poly.entity_id
_entity_poly.type
_entity_poly.pdbx_seq_one_letter_code
_entity_poly.pdbx_strand_id
1 'polypeptide(L)'
;MKLNLVLNHTNQVERSKFVNCIDKLCQDSKEDTDLAKQLEKIDGQLKAASGNEITQLFSLIQNLFQKHLKEQIAIGGPQVSLLINILVRDGNCIATIPWIENLYAKEYAEIDKLSQSLIKDIEENDSSDFERLNRLDIYRECMKAAFNNDLRSNRTAKISEDERSILNVLAERLALSREEVHAIEHSVDPIPELGIESSLEYLRENGVILINRRRSEIMIADEIIESLHGVIGKELHDKYVLRILRSLSDADLSNILKNHGYKIRGVERQVKITTIAHSGLSIRSILMTDLHAEDATQNQRKERIKQLIEDMDLDISRIGTRLQDRIDVLIEHLRSSEEEEFNVLSVSGYKELLEVLSQKELNVEDRIRADFEIENKETLDPERLKALSITPLDILYLYSNDEIKTIRNDMNLPRRGNPRSQIIESFASANDRLIENYHLLACRDLQGLQTAGIDIKEADIGVKFEEATRSILEQLGMTIDEDLRKDINTAKDKADIIISLENDDVIVGEAKSFKNGQFSKYSSTSRQVKAYVKRCESNGHRVAQVLIVAPAFSDDFIDAADMDTEINISLLEAEGLQKILAAFKQRRNPNFSPKLLTKGGLLKADLISKSI
;
A
#
# COMPACT_ATOMS: atom_id res chain seq x y z
N MET A 1 2.92 3.33 2.44
CA MET A 1 4.31 3.05 2.86
C MET A 1 4.34 2.73 4.34
N LYS A 2 5.04 1.66 4.76
CA LYS A 2 5.12 1.27 6.19
C LYS A 2 5.87 2.31 7.03
N LEU A 3 5.47 2.45 8.30
CA LEU A 3 6.01 3.44 9.23
C LEU A 3 7.53 3.42 9.32
N ASN A 4 8.13 2.23 9.39
CA ASN A 4 9.58 2.09 9.46
C ASN A 4 10.30 2.75 8.26
N LEU A 5 9.76 2.57 7.04
CA LEU A 5 10.31 3.21 5.84
C LEU A 5 10.15 4.73 5.91
N VAL A 6 8.98 5.22 6.31
CA VAL A 6 8.73 6.66 6.45
C VAL A 6 9.71 7.30 7.45
N LEU A 7 10.02 6.61 8.56
CA LEU A 7 10.99 7.07 9.57
C LEU A 7 12.43 7.10 9.04
N ASN A 8 12.79 6.23 8.10
CA ASN A 8 14.11 6.22 7.47
C ASN A 8 14.27 7.32 6.42
N HIS A 9 13.20 7.68 5.72
CA HIS A 9 13.21 8.77 4.72
C HIS A 9 13.09 10.17 5.33
N THR A 10 12.84 10.28 6.63
CA THR A 10 12.64 11.56 7.32
C THR A 10 13.85 11.94 8.17
N ASN A 11 14.05 13.25 8.35
CA ASN A 11 15.20 13.73 9.13
C ASN A 11 14.96 13.54 10.65
N GLN A 12 16.03 13.68 11.44
CA GLN A 12 15.98 13.51 12.90
C GLN A 12 14.98 14.45 13.59
N VAL A 13 14.72 15.64 13.03
CA VAL A 13 13.78 16.62 13.60
C VAL A 13 12.34 16.12 13.46
N GLU A 14 11.95 15.68 12.26
CA GLU A 14 10.61 15.16 11.98
C GLU A 14 10.36 13.87 12.78
N ARG A 15 11.36 12.97 12.83
CA ARG A 15 11.32 11.79 13.69
C ARG A 15 11.14 12.16 15.16
N SER A 16 11.85 13.18 15.66
CA SER A 16 11.71 13.64 17.04
C SER A 16 10.30 14.15 17.36
N LYS A 17 9.62 14.82 16.41
CA LYS A 17 8.24 15.30 16.60
C LYS A 17 7.27 14.14 16.75
N PHE A 18 7.34 13.17 15.84
CA PHE A 18 6.53 11.96 15.91
C PHE A 18 6.77 11.19 17.22
N VAL A 19 8.04 11.00 17.59
CA VAL A 19 8.43 10.36 18.84
C VAL A 19 7.92 11.11 20.07
N ASN A 20 7.96 12.44 20.09
CA ASN A 20 7.42 13.23 21.21
C ASN A 20 5.89 13.08 21.35
N CYS A 21 5.17 12.90 20.24
CA CYS A 21 3.73 12.60 20.28
C CYS A 21 3.49 11.23 20.93
N ILE A 22 4.21 10.21 20.49
CA ILE A 22 4.16 8.86 21.06
C ILE A 22 4.51 8.87 22.56
N ASP A 23 5.58 9.56 22.96
CA ASP A 23 6.02 9.65 24.35
C ASP A 23 4.94 10.26 25.25
N LYS A 24 4.27 11.33 24.80
CA LYS A 24 3.13 11.91 25.54
C LYS A 24 2.00 10.89 25.75
N LEU A 25 1.63 10.15 24.71
CA LEU A 25 0.58 9.13 24.80
C LEU A 25 0.95 7.98 25.75
N CYS A 26 2.24 7.59 25.76
CA CYS A 26 2.76 6.59 26.68
C CYS A 26 2.72 7.09 28.15
N GLN A 27 2.99 8.37 28.38
CA GLN A 27 2.96 8.96 29.73
C GLN A 27 1.55 9.01 30.34
N ASP A 28 0.52 9.11 29.50
CA ASP A 28 -0.88 9.12 29.90
C ASP A 28 -1.42 7.71 30.24
N SER A 29 -0.63 6.66 30.00
CA SER A 29 -1.05 5.25 30.07
C SER A 29 -0.07 4.34 30.83
N LYS A 30 0.45 4.81 31.98
CA LYS A 30 1.44 4.10 32.83
C LYS A 30 1.00 2.76 33.44
N GLU A 31 -0.25 2.36 33.29
CA GLU A 31 -0.81 1.16 33.92
C GLU A 31 -0.67 -0.12 33.07
N ASP A 32 -0.27 -0.02 31.80
CA ASP A 32 -0.10 -1.17 30.92
C ASP A 32 1.28 -1.82 31.09
N THR A 33 1.27 -3.09 31.52
CA THR A 33 2.47 -3.87 31.83
C THR A 33 3.34 -4.21 30.63
N ASP A 34 2.78 -4.29 29.42
CA ASP A 34 3.56 -4.64 28.22
C ASP A 34 4.19 -3.38 27.58
N LEU A 35 3.50 -2.25 27.68
CA LEU A 35 4.04 -0.92 27.41
C LEU A 35 5.22 -0.58 28.32
N ALA A 36 5.08 -0.81 29.63
CA ALA A 36 6.15 -0.55 30.60
C ALA A 36 7.43 -1.37 30.29
N LYS A 37 7.29 -2.65 29.94
CA LYS A 37 8.43 -3.52 29.58
C LYS A 37 9.15 -3.06 28.30
N GLN A 38 8.42 -2.59 27.29
CA GLN A 38 9.05 -2.09 26.06
C GLN A 38 9.70 -0.72 26.27
N LEU A 39 9.09 0.16 27.07
CA LEU A 39 9.68 1.44 27.46
C LEU A 39 10.97 1.25 28.29
N GLU A 40 11.01 0.24 29.17
CA GLU A 40 12.23 -0.15 29.91
C GLU A 40 13.34 -0.66 28.98
N LYS A 41 13.01 -1.37 27.89
CA LYS A 41 14.01 -1.84 26.91
C LYS A 41 14.65 -0.71 26.10
N ILE A 42 13.96 0.42 25.98
CA ILE A 42 14.42 1.60 25.22
C ILE A 42 15.23 2.56 26.11
N ASP A 43 15.62 2.14 27.33
CA ASP A 43 16.41 2.94 28.30
C ASP A 43 15.80 4.32 28.61
N GLY A 44 14.49 4.48 28.41
CA GLY A 44 13.77 5.75 28.58
C GLY A 44 14.17 6.86 27.59
N GLN A 45 14.95 6.55 26.54
CA GLN A 45 15.36 7.52 25.51
C GLN A 45 14.78 7.16 24.15
N LEU A 46 13.48 7.35 23.99
CA LEU A 46 12.75 7.16 22.72
C LEU A 46 13.37 7.92 21.52
N LYS A 47 14.12 9.00 21.77
CA LYS A 47 14.82 9.77 20.73
C LYS A 47 16.00 9.03 20.08
N ALA A 48 16.53 8.00 20.73
CA ALA A 48 17.62 7.17 20.21
C ALA A 48 17.15 5.79 19.71
N ALA A 49 15.86 5.45 19.92
CA ALA A 49 15.27 4.18 19.48
C ALA A 49 15.25 4.10 17.95
N SER A 50 15.59 2.94 17.39
CA SER A 50 15.54 2.59 15.96
C SER A 50 14.13 2.64 15.37
N GLY A 51 14.01 2.69 14.03
CA GLY A 51 12.70 2.71 13.36
C GLY A 51 11.84 1.50 13.72
N ASN A 52 12.45 0.31 13.78
CA ASN A 52 11.79 -0.93 14.20
C ASN A 52 11.24 -0.88 15.63
N GLU A 53 12.01 -0.35 16.58
CA GLU A 53 11.57 -0.20 17.98
C GLU A 53 10.38 0.76 18.09
N ILE A 54 10.41 1.86 17.32
CA ILE A 54 9.28 2.80 17.25
C ILE A 54 8.04 2.12 16.64
N THR A 55 8.19 1.31 15.59
CA THR A 55 7.07 0.57 14.99
C THR A 55 6.46 -0.44 15.96
N GLN A 56 7.29 -1.17 16.71
CA GLN A 56 6.81 -2.11 17.74
C GLN A 56 6.12 -1.39 18.91
N LEU A 57 6.59 -0.21 19.28
CA LEU A 57 5.92 0.59 20.29
C LEU A 57 4.57 1.13 19.77
N PHE A 58 4.54 1.61 18.52
CA PHE A 58 3.33 2.13 17.90
C PHE A 58 2.21 1.09 17.84
N SER A 59 2.52 -0.17 17.54
CA SER A 59 1.51 -1.24 17.53
C SER A 59 0.89 -1.49 18.90
N LEU A 60 1.63 -1.28 19.99
CA LEU A 60 1.10 -1.40 21.36
C LEU A 60 0.21 -0.22 21.76
N ILE A 61 0.50 0.99 21.27
CA ILE A 61 -0.28 2.20 21.58
C ILE A 61 -1.40 2.48 20.58
N GLN A 62 -1.64 1.62 19.59
CA GLN A 62 -2.55 1.90 18.48
C GLN A 62 -3.96 2.34 18.95
N ASN A 63 -4.51 1.68 19.98
CA ASN A 63 -5.82 2.05 20.54
C ASN A 63 -5.83 3.43 21.21
N LEU A 64 -4.75 3.79 21.91
CA LEU A 64 -4.58 5.10 22.54
C LEU A 64 -4.39 6.18 21.48
N PHE A 65 -3.62 5.88 20.45
CA PHE A 65 -3.40 6.75 19.30
C PHE A 65 -4.71 7.02 18.56
N GLN A 66 -5.55 6.01 18.31
CA GLN A 66 -6.88 6.19 17.71
C GLN A 66 -7.78 7.12 18.55
N LYS A 67 -7.78 6.97 19.88
CA LYS A 67 -8.52 7.86 20.77
C LYS A 67 -8.02 9.29 20.67
N HIS A 68 -6.70 9.49 20.71
CA HIS A 68 -6.07 10.79 20.53
C HIS A 68 -6.45 11.43 19.20
N LEU A 69 -6.35 10.68 18.09
CA LEU A 69 -6.74 11.16 16.76
C LEU A 69 -8.22 11.60 16.73
N LYS A 70 -9.12 10.82 17.33
CA LYS A 70 -10.54 11.19 17.40
C LYS A 70 -10.76 12.54 18.07
N GLU A 71 -10.06 12.81 19.17
CA GLU A 71 -10.11 14.09 19.88
C GLU A 71 -9.49 15.22 19.04
N GLN A 72 -8.33 15.01 18.43
CA GLN A 72 -7.63 16.03 17.64
C GLN A 72 -8.38 16.38 16.34
N ILE A 73 -9.00 15.41 15.68
CA ILE A 73 -9.80 15.68 14.47
C ILE A 73 -11.01 16.57 14.82
N ALA A 74 -11.67 16.30 15.96
CA ALA A 74 -12.78 17.13 16.41
C ALA A 74 -12.35 18.57 16.72
N ILE A 75 -11.14 18.77 17.25
CA ILE A 75 -10.57 20.09 17.56
C ILE A 75 -10.08 20.82 16.30
N GLY A 76 -9.50 20.09 15.35
CA GLY A 76 -8.91 20.63 14.12
C GLY A 76 -9.92 21.26 13.15
N GLY A 77 -11.22 20.98 13.32
CA GLY A 77 -12.30 21.59 12.57
C GLY A 77 -12.44 21.08 11.12
N PRO A 78 -13.24 21.78 10.29
CA PRO A 78 -13.59 21.32 8.94
C PRO A 78 -12.40 21.21 7.99
N GLN A 79 -11.44 22.13 8.03
CA GLN A 79 -10.26 22.12 7.16
C GLN A 79 -9.37 20.89 7.40
N VAL A 80 -9.11 20.56 8.67
CA VAL A 80 -8.33 19.38 9.05
C VAL A 80 -9.05 18.11 8.62
N SER A 81 -10.37 18.05 8.79
CA SER A 81 -11.19 16.92 8.36
C SER A 81 -11.13 16.71 6.84
N LEU A 82 -11.20 17.79 6.05
CA LEU A 82 -11.06 17.74 4.60
C LEU A 82 -9.68 17.23 4.17
N LEU A 83 -8.61 17.76 4.78
CA LEU A 83 -7.24 17.32 4.49
C LEU A 83 -7.04 15.84 4.82
N ILE A 84 -7.55 15.37 5.96
CA ILE A 84 -7.47 13.96 6.32
C ILE A 84 -8.19 13.11 5.26
N ASN A 85 -9.40 13.50 4.85
CA ASN A 85 -10.15 12.79 3.82
C ASN A 85 -9.39 12.67 2.49
N ILE A 86 -8.53 13.64 2.15
CA ILE A 86 -7.66 13.59 0.96
C ILE A 86 -6.47 12.67 1.20
N LEU A 87 -5.79 12.84 2.34
CA LEU A 87 -4.55 12.13 2.67
C LEU A 87 -4.74 10.61 2.87
N VAL A 88 -5.94 10.17 3.29
CA VAL A 88 -6.26 8.75 3.48
C VAL A 88 -6.72 8.05 2.19
N ARG A 89 -6.83 8.74 1.06
CA ARG A 89 -7.15 8.11 -0.23
C ARG A 89 -5.97 7.28 -0.71
N ASP A 90 -6.28 6.21 -1.43
CA ASP A 90 -5.29 5.38 -2.10
C ASP A 90 -4.41 6.23 -3.02
N GLY A 91 -3.08 6.09 -2.93
CA GLY A 91 -2.12 6.86 -3.74
C GLY A 91 -1.64 8.18 -3.14
N ASN A 92 -2.35 8.76 -2.16
CA ASN A 92 -1.97 10.04 -1.55
C ASN A 92 -1.04 9.92 -0.33
N CYS A 93 -0.60 8.70 0.01
CA CYS A 93 0.24 8.51 1.20
C CYS A 93 1.62 9.16 1.09
N ILE A 94 2.08 9.44 -0.13
CA ILE A 94 3.29 10.22 -0.41
C ILE A 94 2.95 11.20 -1.53
N ALA A 95 2.90 12.50 -1.21
CA ALA A 95 2.50 13.53 -2.15
C ALA A 95 3.23 14.85 -1.88
N THR A 96 3.47 15.65 -2.91
CA THR A 96 4.03 16.99 -2.73
C THR A 96 2.99 17.95 -2.13
N ILE A 97 3.43 18.94 -1.34
CA ILE A 97 2.52 19.97 -0.79
C ILE A 97 1.70 20.66 -1.89
N PRO A 98 2.28 21.10 -3.03
CA PRO A 98 1.51 21.69 -4.12
C PRO A 98 0.46 20.74 -4.73
N TRP A 99 0.72 19.43 -4.74
CA TRP A 99 -0.26 18.45 -5.20
C TRP A 99 -1.44 18.35 -4.22
N ILE A 100 -1.18 18.30 -2.92
CA ILE A 100 -2.23 18.31 -1.89
C ILE A 100 -3.05 19.61 -1.95
N GLU A 101 -2.43 20.76 -2.21
CA GLU A 101 -3.15 22.03 -2.43
C GLU A 101 -4.11 21.96 -3.62
N ASN A 102 -3.68 21.33 -4.72
CA ASN A 102 -4.53 21.14 -5.90
C ASN A 102 -5.71 20.20 -5.60
N LEU A 103 -5.47 19.07 -4.93
CA LEU A 103 -6.53 18.15 -4.50
C LEU A 103 -7.51 18.83 -3.54
N TYR A 104 -6.98 19.63 -2.60
CA TYR A 104 -7.79 20.41 -1.67
C TYR A 104 -8.71 21.39 -2.39
N ALA A 105 -8.18 22.15 -3.35
CA ALA A 105 -8.97 23.11 -4.13
C ALA A 105 -10.07 22.42 -4.96
N LYS A 106 -9.77 21.26 -5.55
CA LYS A 106 -10.73 20.45 -6.29
C LYS A 106 -11.86 19.96 -5.37
N GLU A 107 -11.52 19.35 -4.25
CA GLU A 107 -12.48 18.80 -3.30
C GLU A 107 -13.36 19.90 -2.68
N TYR A 108 -12.74 21.04 -2.32
CA TYR A 108 -13.45 22.21 -1.85
C TYR A 108 -14.51 22.68 -2.86
N ALA A 109 -14.15 22.79 -4.14
CA ALA A 109 -15.08 23.22 -5.19
C ALA A 109 -16.24 22.24 -5.39
N GLU A 110 -16.00 20.94 -5.23
CA GLU A 110 -17.04 19.91 -5.30
C GLU A 110 -18.01 19.99 -4.12
N ILE A 111 -17.48 20.11 -2.89
CA ILE A 111 -18.28 20.27 -1.66
C ILE A 111 -19.08 21.58 -1.72
N ASP A 112 -18.48 22.68 -2.14
CA ASP A 112 -19.14 23.99 -2.21
C ASP A 112 -20.30 23.97 -3.22
N LYS A 113 -20.07 23.39 -4.41
CA LYS A 113 -21.11 23.22 -5.42
C LYS A 113 -22.25 22.32 -4.93
N LEU A 114 -21.91 21.20 -4.29
CA LEU A 114 -22.91 20.29 -3.73
C LEU A 114 -23.72 20.99 -2.62
N SER A 115 -23.05 21.70 -1.72
CA SER A 115 -23.67 22.46 -0.64
C SER A 115 -24.67 23.48 -1.17
N GLN A 116 -24.28 24.29 -2.16
CA GLN A 116 -25.17 25.27 -2.79
C GLN A 116 -26.39 24.61 -3.45
N SER A 117 -26.18 23.47 -4.13
CA SER A 117 -27.28 22.73 -4.75
C SER A 117 -28.26 22.16 -3.73
N LEU A 118 -27.76 21.54 -2.64
CA LEU A 118 -28.58 20.93 -1.61
C LEU A 118 -29.36 21.99 -0.82
N ILE A 119 -28.74 23.12 -0.49
CA ILE A 119 -29.43 24.23 0.20
C ILE A 119 -30.59 24.74 -0.66
N LYS A 120 -30.34 24.94 -1.96
CA LYS A 120 -31.39 25.38 -2.89
C LYS A 120 -32.53 24.36 -2.95
N ASP A 121 -32.22 23.08 -3.09
CA ASP A 121 -33.22 22.02 -3.15
C ASP A 121 -34.03 21.92 -1.84
N ILE A 122 -33.39 22.12 -0.68
CA ILE A 122 -34.05 22.15 0.63
C ILE A 122 -34.98 23.36 0.75
N GLU A 123 -34.55 24.54 0.31
CA GLU A 123 -35.33 25.78 0.40
C GLU A 123 -36.51 25.82 -0.58
N GLU A 124 -36.41 25.14 -1.73
CA GLU A 124 -37.49 24.98 -2.71
C GLU A 124 -38.46 23.83 -2.36
N ASN A 125 -38.15 23.01 -1.33
CA ASN A 125 -38.96 21.87 -0.96
C ASN A 125 -40.12 22.25 -0.02
N ASP A 126 -41.33 22.28 -0.57
CA ASP A 126 -42.57 22.48 0.20
C ASP A 126 -43.13 21.19 0.84
N SER A 127 -42.50 20.03 0.62
CA SER A 127 -42.95 18.73 1.14
C SER A 127 -42.62 18.57 2.62
N SER A 128 -43.63 18.25 3.42
CA SER A 128 -43.48 17.91 4.86
C SER A 128 -43.30 16.41 5.12
N ASP A 129 -43.34 15.59 4.06
CA ASP A 129 -43.13 14.14 4.18
C ASP A 129 -41.67 13.84 4.55
N PHE A 130 -41.42 12.70 5.20
CA PHE A 130 -40.09 12.28 5.65
C PHE A 130 -39.21 11.77 4.47
N GLU A 131 -39.13 12.57 3.43
CA GLU A 131 -38.36 12.33 2.21
C GLU A 131 -36.89 12.75 2.40
N ARG A 132 -36.05 12.47 1.40
CA ARG A 132 -34.60 12.75 1.45
C ARG A 132 -34.27 14.20 1.84
N LEU A 133 -34.94 15.18 1.21
CA LEU A 133 -34.68 16.60 1.45
C LEU A 133 -35.08 17.03 2.87
N ASN A 134 -36.21 16.55 3.38
CA ASN A 134 -36.63 16.82 4.76
C ASN A 134 -35.67 16.19 5.78
N ARG A 135 -35.16 14.98 5.53
CA ARG A 135 -34.11 14.36 6.37
C ARG A 135 -32.84 15.20 6.41
N LEU A 136 -32.41 15.74 5.26
CA LEU A 136 -31.26 16.65 5.19
C LEU A 136 -31.51 17.96 5.94
N ASP A 137 -32.70 18.52 5.84
CA ASP A 137 -33.07 19.75 6.55
C ASP A 137 -33.11 19.54 8.08
N ILE A 138 -33.65 18.41 8.55
CA ILE A 138 -33.60 18.02 9.97
C ILE A 138 -32.15 17.97 10.48
N TYR A 139 -31.24 17.37 9.71
CA TYR A 139 -29.83 17.32 10.06
C TYR A 139 -29.20 18.73 10.08
N ARG A 140 -29.47 19.55 9.05
CA ARG A 140 -29.00 20.93 8.95
C ARG A 140 -29.42 21.77 10.15
N GLU A 141 -30.67 21.68 10.58
CA GLU A 141 -31.17 22.45 11.72
C GLU A 141 -30.57 21.98 13.04
N CYS A 142 -30.35 20.67 13.22
CA CYS A 142 -29.63 20.14 14.38
C CYS A 142 -28.18 20.62 14.41
N MET A 143 -27.51 20.63 13.26
CA MET A 143 -26.13 21.10 13.08
C MET A 143 -26.00 22.59 13.39
N LYS A 144 -26.90 23.44 12.85
CA LYS A 144 -26.97 24.87 13.17
C LYS A 144 -27.19 25.11 14.66
N ALA A 145 -28.07 24.34 15.29
CA ALA A 145 -28.34 24.47 16.72
C ALA A 145 -27.11 24.13 17.56
N ALA A 146 -26.40 23.05 17.22
CA ALA A 146 -25.17 22.64 17.90
C ALA A 146 -24.06 23.71 17.74
N PHE A 147 -23.77 24.13 16.50
CA PHE A 147 -22.70 25.10 16.23
C PHE A 147 -22.93 26.46 16.94
N ASN A 148 -24.18 26.94 16.96
CA ASN A 148 -24.53 28.22 17.57
C ASN A 148 -24.78 28.14 19.09
N ASN A 149 -24.70 26.95 19.70
CA ASN A 149 -25.00 26.75 21.11
C ASN A 149 -24.05 27.59 22.01
N ASP A 150 -22.76 27.61 21.67
CA ASP A 150 -21.73 28.36 22.39
C ASP A 150 -21.92 29.89 22.33
N LEU A 151 -22.58 30.40 21.28
CA LEU A 151 -22.90 31.84 21.16
C LEU A 151 -23.83 32.31 22.28
N ARG A 152 -24.72 31.44 22.77
CA ARG A 152 -25.61 31.73 23.92
C ARG A 152 -24.83 31.99 25.20
N SER A 153 -23.63 31.44 25.30
CA SER A 153 -22.71 31.60 26.42
C SER A 153 -21.60 32.64 26.15
N ASN A 154 -21.74 33.43 25.08
CA ASN A 154 -20.75 34.42 24.65
C ASN A 154 -19.35 33.82 24.38
N ARG A 155 -19.32 32.61 23.80
CA ARG A 155 -18.11 31.91 23.35
C ARG A 155 -18.09 31.80 21.83
N THR A 156 -16.92 31.55 21.26
CA THR A 156 -16.78 31.26 19.82
C THR A 156 -17.60 30.03 19.46
N ALA A 157 -18.37 30.12 18.37
CA ALA A 157 -19.13 28.99 17.84
C ALA A 157 -18.19 27.84 17.47
N LYS A 158 -18.52 26.65 17.95
CA LYS A 158 -17.84 25.39 17.66
C LYS A 158 -18.74 24.24 18.04
N ILE A 159 -18.41 23.05 17.55
CA ILE A 159 -19.10 21.81 17.91
C ILE A 159 -18.25 21.11 18.96
N SER A 160 -18.86 20.77 20.09
CA SER A 160 -18.21 19.94 21.12
C SER A 160 -18.14 18.46 20.70
N GLU A 161 -17.31 17.67 21.38
CA GLU A 161 -17.22 16.21 21.15
C GLU A 161 -18.57 15.52 21.36
N ASP A 162 -19.29 15.88 22.43
CA ASP A 162 -20.61 15.33 22.73
C ASP A 162 -21.62 15.66 21.62
N GLU A 163 -21.67 16.91 21.16
CA GLU A 163 -22.55 17.33 20.06
C GLU A 163 -22.20 16.61 18.76
N ARG A 164 -20.90 16.48 18.44
CA ARG A 164 -20.43 15.74 17.26
C ARG A 164 -20.86 14.27 17.33
N SER A 165 -20.76 13.63 18.50
CA SER A 165 -21.18 12.24 18.68
C SER A 165 -22.67 12.05 18.38
N ILE A 166 -23.51 13.00 18.81
CA ILE A 166 -24.95 12.98 18.56
C ILE A 166 -25.27 13.21 17.08
N LEU A 167 -24.60 14.19 16.45
CA LEU A 167 -24.77 14.47 15.02
C LEU A 167 -24.39 13.26 14.17
N ASN A 168 -23.31 12.56 14.49
CA ASN A 168 -22.91 11.34 13.78
C ASN A 168 -23.98 10.25 13.87
N VAL A 169 -24.54 10.01 15.06
CA VAL A 169 -25.64 9.04 15.25
C VAL A 169 -26.89 9.50 14.49
N LEU A 170 -27.18 10.80 14.48
CA LEU A 170 -28.32 11.35 13.75
C LEU A 170 -28.17 11.14 12.23
N ALA A 171 -27.01 11.46 11.66
CA ALA A 171 -26.73 11.26 10.23
C ALA A 171 -26.92 9.79 9.81
N GLU A 172 -26.41 8.85 10.62
CA GLU A 172 -26.60 7.41 10.40
C GLU A 172 -28.08 7.01 10.42
N ARG A 173 -28.83 7.48 11.43
CA ARG A 173 -30.26 7.15 11.57
C ARG A 173 -31.14 7.76 10.49
N LEU A 174 -30.71 8.89 9.92
CA LEU A 174 -31.36 9.53 8.79
C LEU A 174 -30.94 8.92 7.44
N ALA A 175 -29.99 7.98 7.43
CA ALA A 175 -29.41 7.37 6.24
C ALA A 175 -28.89 8.41 5.24
N LEU A 176 -28.16 9.40 5.75
CA LEU A 176 -27.48 10.41 4.94
C LEU A 176 -26.12 9.89 4.49
N SER A 177 -25.73 10.23 3.26
CA SER A 177 -24.38 9.97 2.76
C SER A 177 -23.36 10.92 3.38
N ARG A 178 -22.08 10.54 3.38
CA ARG A 178 -21.01 11.38 3.94
C ARG A 178 -20.82 12.67 3.15
N GLU A 179 -20.93 12.61 1.83
CA GLU A 179 -20.85 13.80 0.98
C GLU A 179 -21.96 14.80 1.31
N GLU A 180 -23.19 14.33 1.48
CA GLU A 180 -24.30 15.19 1.89
C GLU A 180 -24.08 15.81 3.27
N VAL A 181 -23.61 15.00 4.23
CA VAL A 181 -23.27 15.50 5.57
C VAL A 181 -22.19 16.58 5.50
N HIS A 182 -21.08 16.34 4.79
CA HIS A 182 -20.02 17.34 4.63
C HIS A 182 -20.50 18.61 3.92
N ALA A 183 -21.33 18.48 2.88
CA ALA A 183 -21.90 19.62 2.17
C ALA A 183 -22.84 20.46 3.05
N ILE A 184 -23.67 19.80 3.88
CA ILE A 184 -24.53 20.50 4.84
C ILE A 184 -23.69 21.13 5.95
N GLU A 185 -22.66 20.45 6.45
CA GLU A 185 -21.77 21.02 7.47
C GLU A 185 -21.02 22.24 6.94
N HIS A 186 -20.50 22.19 5.71
CA HIS A 186 -19.88 23.33 5.02
C HIS A 186 -20.83 24.53 4.88
N SER A 187 -22.14 24.28 4.81
CA SER A 187 -23.13 25.38 4.80
C SER A 187 -23.29 26.11 6.14
N VAL A 188 -22.90 25.46 7.24
CA VAL A 188 -23.06 25.98 8.62
C VAL A 188 -21.73 26.47 9.17
N ASP A 189 -20.67 25.67 9.00
CA ASP A 189 -19.29 25.94 9.39
C ASP A 189 -18.39 25.84 8.14
N PRO A 190 -18.24 26.94 7.37
CA PRO A 190 -17.57 26.91 6.07
C PRO A 190 -16.11 26.50 6.17
N ILE A 191 -15.72 25.58 5.29
CA ILE A 191 -14.32 25.20 5.09
C ILE A 191 -13.57 26.40 4.48
N PRO A 192 -12.39 26.78 4.99
CA PRO A 192 -11.57 27.81 4.36
C PRO A 192 -11.08 27.38 2.97
N GLU A 193 -11.25 28.21 1.95
CA GLU A 193 -10.80 27.89 0.58
C GLU A 193 -9.27 27.79 0.44
N LEU A 194 -8.52 28.54 1.26
CA LEU A 194 -7.06 28.64 1.20
C LEU A 194 -6.43 28.50 2.59
N GLY A 195 -5.10 28.32 2.62
CA GLY A 195 -4.30 28.37 3.86
C GLY A 195 -4.11 27.03 4.56
N ILE A 196 -3.83 25.97 3.81
CA ILE A 196 -3.67 24.62 4.36
C ILE A 196 -2.43 24.46 5.28
N GLU A 197 -1.47 25.38 5.22
CA GLU A 197 -0.21 25.30 5.99
C GLU A 197 -0.43 25.13 7.50
N SER A 198 -1.38 25.89 8.06
CA SER A 198 -1.68 25.81 9.50
C SER A 198 -2.28 24.46 9.90
N SER A 199 -3.12 23.90 9.04
CA SER A 199 -3.73 22.59 9.24
C SER A 199 -2.73 21.44 9.02
N LEU A 200 -1.82 21.57 8.05
CA LEU A 200 -0.70 20.64 7.88
C LEU A 200 0.25 20.66 9.08
N GLU A 201 0.56 21.84 9.61
CA GLU A 201 1.35 21.97 10.84
C GLU A 201 0.65 21.29 12.02
N TYR A 202 -0.66 21.49 12.15
CA TYR A 202 -1.48 20.83 13.17
C TYR A 202 -1.43 19.30 13.05
N LEU A 203 -1.63 18.76 11.84
CA LEU A 203 -1.52 17.32 11.58
C LEU A 203 -0.12 16.77 11.91
N ARG A 204 0.92 17.55 11.60
CA ARG A 204 2.32 17.20 11.90
C ARG A 204 2.60 17.13 13.39
N GLU A 205 2.15 18.11 14.16
CA GLU A 205 2.34 18.15 15.62
C GLU A 205 1.60 17.03 16.36
N ASN A 206 0.50 16.53 15.78
CA ASN A 206 -0.27 15.39 16.30
C ASN A 206 0.21 14.04 15.75
N GLY A 207 1.37 13.99 15.08
CA GLY A 207 1.97 12.75 14.61
C GLY A 207 1.19 12.05 13.48
N VAL A 208 0.31 12.77 12.77
CA VAL A 208 -0.48 12.22 11.66
C VAL A 208 0.35 12.17 10.37
N ILE A 209 1.13 13.22 10.12
CA ILE A 209 1.96 13.34 8.92
C ILE A 209 3.41 13.61 9.27
N LEU A 210 4.31 13.22 8.37
CA LEU A 210 5.72 13.59 8.38
C LEU A 210 6.05 14.37 7.12
N ILE A 211 6.93 15.38 7.22
CA ILE A 211 7.25 16.24 6.08
C ILE A 211 8.72 16.10 5.68
N ASN A 212 8.98 15.63 4.46
CA ASN A 212 10.30 15.70 3.86
C ASN A 212 10.54 17.10 3.28
N ARG A 213 11.18 17.96 4.07
CA ARG A 213 11.47 19.35 3.67
C ARG A 213 12.37 19.49 2.44
N ARG A 214 13.19 18.49 2.11
CA ARG A 214 14.08 18.56 0.93
C ARG A 214 13.30 18.45 -0.38
N ARG A 215 12.27 17.62 -0.38
CA ARG A 215 11.41 17.37 -1.55
C ARG A 215 10.06 18.09 -1.46
N SER A 216 9.76 18.72 -0.33
CA SER A 216 8.44 19.31 -0.03
C SER A 216 7.33 18.26 -0.13
N GLU A 217 7.61 17.04 0.34
CA GLU A 217 6.69 15.90 0.33
C GLU A 217 6.09 15.67 1.71
N ILE A 218 4.79 15.39 1.73
CA ILE A 218 4.05 14.87 2.87
C ILE A 218 4.08 13.36 2.77
N MET A 219 4.36 12.70 3.89
CA MET A 219 4.36 11.24 4.02
C MET A 219 3.46 10.85 5.19
N ILE A 220 2.59 9.88 4.96
CA ILE A 220 1.77 9.24 5.99
C ILE A 220 2.02 7.74 5.93
N ALA A 221 2.20 7.14 7.11
CA ALA A 221 2.46 5.72 7.25
C ALA A 221 1.16 4.92 7.14
N ASP A 222 1.20 3.72 6.56
CA ASP A 222 0.03 2.84 6.41
C ASP A 222 -0.66 2.58 7.76
N GLU A 223 0.11 2.39 8.82
CA GLU A 223 -0.38 2.12 10.17
C GLU A 223 -1.16 3.32 10.75
N ILE A 224 -0.80 4.55 10.34
CA ILE A 224 -1.54 5.77 10.68
C ILE A 224 -2.81 5.87 9.83
N ILE A 225 -2.76 5.52 8.54
CA ILE A 225 -3.95 5.48 7.66
C ILE A 225 -4.99 4.51 8.23
N GLU A 226 -4.59 3.30 8.64
CA GLU A 226 -5.47 2.33 9.28
C GLU A 226 -6.12 2.89 10.55
N SER A 227 -5.35 3.65 11.34
CA SER A 227 -5.87 4.30 12.54
C SER A 227 -6.88 5.40 12.21
N LEU A 228 -6.62 6.23 11.18
CA LEU A 228 -7.55 7.25 10.71
C LEU A 228 -8.82 6.63 10.10
N HIS A 229 -8.69 5.56 9.32
CA HIS A 229 -9.81 4.78 8.80
C HIS A 229 -10.73 4.30 9.93
N GLY A 230 -10.16 3.77 11.02
CA GLY A 230 -10.91 3.43 12.23
C GLY A 230 -11.67 4.62 12.83
N VAL A 231 -11.05 5.80 12.89
CA VAL A 231 -11.65 7.02 13.47
C VAL A 231 -12.77 7.60 12.61
N ILE A 232 -12.61 7.61 11.29
CA ILE A 232 -13.60 8.11 10.31
C ILE A 232 -14.65 7.01 10.01
N GLY A 233 -14.50 5.81 10.58
CA GLY A 233 -15.39 4.68 10.34
C GLY A 233 -15.37 4.20 8.88
N LYS A 234 -14.25 4.33 8.20
CA LYS A 234 -14.02 3.79 6.85
C LYS A 234 -13.44 2.38 7.01
N GLU A 235 -14.23 1.35 6.71
CA GLU A 235 -13.83 -0.05 6.97
C GLU A 235 -12.89 -0.63 5.91
N LEU A 236 -12.86 -0.05 4.70
CA LEU A 236 -12.03 -0.49 3.58
C LEU A 236 -11.46 0.71 2.82
N HIS A 237 -10.25 0.54 2.28
CA HIS A 237 -9.68 1.45 1.28
C HIS A 237 -10.53 1.48 0.00
N ASP A 238 -10.46 2.58 -0.75
CA ASP A 238 -11.33 2.82 -1.91
C ASP A 238 -11.04 1.83 -3.04
N LYS A 239 -9.77 1.41 -3.18
CA LYS A 239 -9.36 0.32 -4.08
C LYS A 239 -10.18 -0.94 -3.86
N TYR A 240 -10.37 -1.37 -2.61
CA TYR A 240 -11.13 -2.59 -2.29
C TYR A 240 -12.64 -2.40 -2.48
N VAL A 241 -13.16 -1.20 -2.18
CA VAL A 241 -14.54 -0.84 -2.49
C VAL A 241 -14.78 -0.94 -4.00
N LEU A 242 -13.86 -0.42 -4.82
CA LEU A 242 -13.93 -0.55 -6.28
C LEU A 242 -13.95 -2.01 -6.73
N ARG A 243 -13.14 -2.89 -6.13
CA ARG A 243 -13.16 -4.34 -6.44
C ARG A 243 -14.54 -4.96 -6.18
N ILE A 244 -15.15 -4.63 -5.04
CA ILE A 244 -16.51 -5.07 -4.69
C ILE A 244 -17.49 -4.57 -5.74
N LEU A 245 -17.52 -3.25 -6.01
CA LEU A 245 -18.46 -2.63 -6.96
C LEU A 245 -18.32 -3.20 -8.38
N ARG A 246 -17.09 -3.47 -8.84
CA ARG A 246 -16.87 -4.11 -10.15
C ARG A 246 -17.36 -5.56 -10.22
N SER A 247 -17.47 -6.23 -9.09
CA SER A 247 -17.95 -7.62 -8.95
C SER A 247 -19.46 -7.71 -8.74
N LEU A 248 -20.14 -6.61 -8.43
CA LEU A 248 -21.60 -6.57 -8.32
C LEU A 248 -22.30 -6.69 -9.68
N SER A 249 -23.50 -7.26 -9.74
CA SER A 249 -24.30 -7.26 -10.96
C SER A 249 -24.84 -5.87 -11.29
N ASP A 250 -25.37 -5.63 -12.50
CA ASP A 250 -25.98 -4.33 -12.81
C ASP A 250 -27.24 -4.06 -11.98
N ALA A 251 -27.98 -5.12 -11.62
CA ALA A 251 -29.14 -5.04 -10.74
C ALA A 251 -28.75 -4.61 -9.32
N ASP A 252 -27.66 -5.16 -8.80
CA ASP A 252 -27.09 -4.80 -7.50
C ASP A 252 -26.73 -3.30 -7.44
N LEU A 253 -25.99 -2.81 -8.43
CA LEU A 253 -25.61 -1.39 -8.53
C LEU A 253 -26.84 -0.49 -8.63
N SER A 254 -27.86 -0.91 -9.38
CA SER A 254 -29.12 -0.18 -9.48
C SER A 254 -29.91 -0.17 -8.18
N ASN A 255 -29.90 -1.25 -7.39
CA ASN A 255 -30.55 -1.26 -6.07
C ASN A 255 -29.88 -0.27 -5.12
N ILE A 256 -28.54 -0.25 -5.09
CA ILE A 256 -27.78 0.71 -4.28
C ILE A 256 -28.16 2.14 -4.64
N LEU A 257 -28.09 2.50 -5.93
CA LEU A 257 -28.46 3.83 -6.39
C LEU A 257 -29.92 4.19 -6.08
N LYS A 258 -30.84 3.23 -6.22
CA LYS A 258 -32.27 3.43 -5.93
C LYS A 258 -32.50 3.77 -4.46
N ASN A 259 -31.83 3.08 -3.53
CA ASN A 259 -31.99 3.30 -2.10
C ASN A 259 -31.54 4.71 -1.66
N HIS A 260 -30.59 5.28 -2.39
CA HIS A 260 -30.05 6.62 -2.13
C HIS A 260 -30.65 7.69 -3.07
N GLY A 261 -31.72 7.36 -3.81
CA GLY A 261 -32.47 8.31 -4.62
C GLY A 261 -31.77 8.77 -5.91
N TYR A 262 -30.71 8.08 -6.33
CA TYR A 262 -30.01 8.38 -7.57
C TYR A 262 -30.77 7.85 -8.80
N LYS A 263 -30.51 8.47 -9.95
CA LYS A 263 -31.09 8.06 -11.23
C LYS A 263 -30.54 6.69 -11.65
N ILE A 264 -31.44 5.73 -11.89
CA ILE A 264 -31.07 4.36 -12.29
C ILE A 264 -31.25 4.06 -13.79
N ARG A 265 -32.20 4.70 -14.46
CA ARG A 265 -32.55 4.40 -15.86
C ARG A 265 -31.68 5.19 -16.82
N GLY A 266 -31.11 4.49 -17.83
CA GLY A 266 -30.27 5.10 -18.87
C GLY A 266 -28.88 5.49 -18.38
N VAL A 267 -28.44 4.98 -17.23
CA VAL A 267 -27.10 5.21 -16.68
C VAL A 267 -26.25 3.98 -16.97
N GLU A 268 -25.11 4.20 -17.61
CA GLU A 268 -24.16 3.13 -17.90
C GLU A 268 -23.54 2.57 -16.62
N ARG A 269 -23.20 1.28 -16.64
CA ARG A 269 -22.63 0.57 -15.48
C ARG A 269 -21.42 1.30 -14.88
N GLN A 270 -20.54 1.86 -15.71
CA GLN A 270 -19.36 2.57 -15.20
C GLN A 270 -19.73 3.83 -14.44
N VAL A 271 -20.66 4.60 -14.96
CA VAL A 271 -21.19 5.78 -14.28
C VAL A 271 -21.82 5.39 -12.95
N LYS A 272 -22.57 4.27 -12.90
CA LYS A 272 -23.11 3.76 -11.62
C LYS A 272 -22.02 3.47 -10.60
N ILE A 273 -20.94 2.78 -11.00
CA ILE A 273 -19.82 2.44 -10.11
C ILE A 273 -19.15 3.71 -9.59
N THR A 274 -18.81 4.65 -10.48
CA THR A 274 -18.18 5.91 -10.10
C THR A 274 -19.07 6.75 -9.17
N THR A 275 -20.38 6.82 -9.44
CA THR A 275 -21.33 7.51 -8.55
C THR A 275 -21.37 6.89 -7.16
N ILE A 276 -21.43 5.55 -7.06
CA ILE A 276 -21.44 4.87 -5.75
C ILE A 276 -20.11 5.07 -5.03
N ALA A 277 -18.99 4.95 -5.74
CA ALA A 277 -17.65 5.12 -5.15
C ALA A 277 -17.45 6.52 -4.57
N HIS A 278 -17.89 7.57 -5.28
CA HIS A 278 -17.75 8.95 -4.80
C HIS A 278 -18.75 9.27 -3.68
N SER A 279 -19.98 8.74 -3.72
CA SER A 279 -21.03 9.04 -2.73
C SER A 279 -20.69 8.75 -1.25
N GLY A 280 -19.55 8.12 -0.95
CA GLY A 280 -19.07 7.95 0.43
C GLY A 280 -19.97 7.05 1.28
N LEU A 281 -20.70 6.13 0.63
CA LEU A 281 -21.60 5.20 1.29
C LEU A 281 -20.83 4.15 2.10
N SER A 282 -21.36 3.78 3.27
CA SER A 282 -20.78 2.72 4.08
C SER A 282 -20.86 1.38 3.34
N ILE A 283 -19.71 0.76 3.12
CA ILE A 283 -19.63 -0.56 2.47
C ILE A 283 -20.40 -1.62 3.25
N ARG A 284 -20.43 -1.52 4.58
CA ARG A 284 -21.21 -2.41 5.43
C ARG A 284 -22.71 -2.24 5.19
N SER A 285 -23.19 -1.01 5.10
CA SER A 285 -24.60 -0.72 4.76
C SER A 285 -24.96 -1.23 3.36
N ILE A 286 -24.04 -1.07 2.40
CA ILE A 286 -24.19 -1.62 1.05
C ILE A 286 -24.37 -3.14 1.10
N LEU A 287 -23.45 -3.86 1.74
CA LEU A 287 -23.46 -5.32 1.77
C LEU A 287 -24.60 -5.89 2.61
N MET A 288 -25.04 -5.20 3.66
CA MET A 288 -26.08 -5.67 4.58
C MET A 288 -27.50 -5.37 4.09
N THR A 289 -27.69 -4.21 3.46
CA THR A 289 -29.01 -3.67 3.13
C THR A 289 -29.12 -3.28 1.66
N ASP A 290 -28.26 -2.40 1.15
CA ASP A 290 -28.53 -1.73 -0.14
C ASP A 290 -28.37 -2.61 -1.38
N LEU A 291 -27.58 -3.66 -1.25
CA LEU A 291 -27.42 -4.69 -2.26
C LEU A 291 -28.73 -5.46 -2.52
N HIS A 292 -29.58 -5.59 -1.50
CA HIS A 292 -30.69 -6.53 -1.49
C HIS A 292 -32.01 -5.85 -1.82
N ALA A 293 -32.91 -6.59 -2.45
CA ALA A 293 -34.30 -6.15 -2.57
C ALA A 293 -34.96 -6.03 -1.19
N GLU A 294 -35.93 -5.13 -1.05
CA GLU A 294 -36.63 -4.86 0.22
C GLU A 294 -37.27 -6.13 0.83
N ASP A 295 -37.75 -7.05 -0.01
CA ASP A 295 -38.38 -8.32 0.35
C ASP A 295 -37.40 -9.50 0.49
N ALA A 296 -36.10 -9.27 0.32
CA ALA A 296 -35.10 -10.34 0.34
C ALA A 296 -34.94 -10.97 1.74
N THR A 297 -35.12 -12.30 1.79
CA THR A 297 -34.95 -13.11 3.00
C THR A 297 -33.49 -13.17 3.45
N GLN A 298 -33.26 -13.40 4.76
CA GLN A 298 -31.91 -13.54 5.32
C GLN A 298 -31.06 -14.64 4.64
N ASN A 299 -31.68 -15.71 4.13
CA ASN A 299 -30.96 -16.75 3.40
C ASN A 299 -30.52 -16.28 2.00
N GLN A 300 -31.37 -15.53 1.29
CA GLN A 300 -30.99 -14.92 0.00
C GLN A 300 -29.85 -13.92 0.18
N ARG A 301 -29.91 -13.08 1.21
CA ARG A 301 -28.84 -12.11 1.51
C ARG A 301 -27.50 -12.81 1.75
N LYS A 302 -27.50 -13.86 2.58
CA LYS A 302 -26.32 -14.69 2.86
C LYS A 302 -25.76 -15.34 1.59
N GLU A 303 -26.63 -15.86 0.72
CA GLU A 303 -26.20 -16.50 -0.53
C GLU A 303 -25.59 -15.50 -1.50
N ARG A 304 -26.15 -14.29 -1.59
CA ARG A 304 -25.59 -13.23 -2.44
C ARG A 304 -24.17 -12.83 -2.01
N ILE A 305 -23.90 -12.73 -0.71
CA ILE A 305 -22.54 -12.47 -0.19
C ILE A 305 -21.59 -13.65 -0.49
N LYS A 306 -22.07 -14.90 -0.40
CA LYS A 306 -21.28 -16.07 -0.80
C LYS A 306 -20.91 -16.03 -2.29
N GLN A 307 -21.87 -15.68 -3.14
CA GLN A 307 -21.62 -15.49 -4.58
C GLN A 307 -20.62 -14.37 -4.84
N LEU A 308 -20.69 -13.26 -4.11
CA LEU A 308 -19.71 -12.17 -4.24
C LEU A 308 -18.28 -12.63 -3.94
N ILE A 309 -18.09 -13.43 -2.88
CA ILE A 309 -16.79 -14.02 -2.54
C ILE A 309 -16.28 -14.91 -3.68
N GLU A 310 -17.16 -15.74 -4.27
CA GLU A 310 -16.83 -16.60 -5.42
C GLU A 310 -16.52 -15.79 -6.69
N ASP A 311 -17.30 -14.75 -6.98
CA ASP A 311 -17.12 -13.87 -8.15
C ASP A 311 -15.78 -13.12 -8.09
N MET A 312 -15.36 -12.75 -6.88
CA MET A 312 -14.07 -12.10 -6.61
C MET A 312 -12.89 -13.08 -6.56
N ASP A 313 -13.14 -14.39 -6.64
CA ASP A 313 -12.12 -15.45 -6.59
C ASP A 313 -11.29 -15.43 -5.30
N LEU A 314 -11.93 -15.14 -4.16
CA LEU A 314 -11.28 -15.05 -2.85
C LEU A 314 -11.19 -16.42 -2.16
N ASP A 315 -10.00 -16.81 -1.70
CA ASP A 315 -9.79 -18.08 -1.00
C ASP A 315 -10.18 -18.00 0.49
N ILE A 316 -11.49 -17.95 0.75
CA ILE A 316 -12.05 -17.86 2.09
C ILE A 316 -12.61 -19.22 2.53
N SER A 317 -11.82 -19.97 3.31
CA SER A 317 -12.20 -21.30 3.78
C SER A 317 -13.38 -21.33 4.78
N ARG A 318 -13.62 -20.25 5.54
CA ARG A 318 -14.65 -20.20 6.60
C ARG A 318 -15.46 -18.91 6.55
N ILE A 319 -16.59 -18.95 5.86
CA ILE A 319 -17.42 -17.76 5.57
C ILE A 319 -18.38 -17.39 6.74
N GLY A 320 -18.62 -18.28 7.71
CA GLY A 320 -19.51 -17.99 8.84
C GLY A 320 -21.02 -18.24 8.56
N THR A 321 -21.84 -18.17 9.62
CA THR A 321 -23.24 -18.64 9.58
C THR A 321 -24.28 -17.52 9.50
N ARG A 322 -24.02 -16.38 10.14
CA ARG A 322 -24.87 -15.19 10.09
C ARG A 322 -24.40 -14.26 8.98
N LEU A 323 -25.29 -13.41 8.46
CA LEU A 323 -24.95 -12.44 7.41
C LEU A 323 -23.79 -11.52 7.85
N GLN A 324 -23.83 -11.04 9.09
CA GLN A 324 -22.79 -10.20 9.66
C GLN A 324 -21.43 -10.91 9.64
N ASP A 325 -21.36 -12.16 10.12
CA ASP A 325 -20.13 -12.95 10.12
C ASP A 325 -19.54 -13.05 8.69
N ARG A 326 -20.39 -13.22 7.66
CA ARG A 326 -19.91 -13.30 6.26
C ARG A 326 -19.31 -11.99 5.77
N ILE A 327 -19.94 -10.87 6.12
CA ILE A 327 -19.47 -9.53 5.77
C ILE A 327 -18.15 -9.25 6.50
N ASP A 328 -18.06 -9.58 7.79
CA ASP A 328 -16.85 -9.38 8.58
C ASP A 328 -15.67 -10.17 8.01
N VAL A 329 -15.89 -11.44 7.63
CA VAL A 329 -14.85 -12.27 7.01
C VAL A 329 -14.41 -11.72 5.65
N LEU A 330 -15.33 -11.24 4.82
CA LEU A 330 -15.00 -10.60 3.54
C LEU A 330 -14.14 -9.35 3.74
N ILE A 331 -14.54 -8.47 4.66
CA ILE A 331 -13.82 -7.22 4.94
C ILE A 331 -12.44 -7.51 5.52
N GLU A 332 -12.33 -8.43 6.47
CA GLU A 332 -11.05 -8.81 7.08
C GLU A 332 -10.08 -9.41 6.06
N HIS A 333 -10.59 -10.27 5.17
CA HIS A 333 -9.76 -10.87 4.12
C HIS A 333 -9.21 -9.80 3.17
N LEU A 334 -10.04 -8.86 2.70
CA LEU A 334 -9.57 -7.77 1.83
C LEU A 334 -8.58 -6.84 2.55
N ARG A 335 -8.74 -6.61 3.86
CA ARG A 335 -7.81 -5.78 4.63
C ARG A 335 -6.44 -6.44 4.80
N SER A 336 -6.38 -7.77 4.82
CA SER A 336 -5.16 -8.55 5.05
C SER A 336 -4.51 -9.12 3.78
N SER A 337 -5.10 -8.92 2.61
CA SER A 337 -4.62 -9.53 1.35
C SER A 337 -3.44 -8.81 0.70
N GLU A 338 -3.13 -7.58 1.10
CA GLU A 338 -2.13 -6.73 0.43
C GLU A 338 -0.74 -7.39 0.31
N GLU A 339 -0.22 -7.95 1.41
CA GLU A 339 1.12 -8.56 1.42
C GLU A 339 1.16 -9.82 0.54
N GLU A 340 0.11 -10.63 0.59
CA GLU A 340 -0.02 -11.82 -0.26
C GLU A 340 -0.07 -11.42 -1.74
N GLU A 341 -0.87 -10.41 -2.10
CA GLU A 341 -0.99 -9.91 -3.47
C GLU A 341 0.31 -9.34 -4.03
N PHE A 342 1.10 -8.65 -3.20
CA PHE A 342 2.46 -8.22 -3.60
C PHE A 342 3.42 -9.39 -3.78
N ASN A 343 3.25 -10.47 -3.02
CA ASN A 343 4.10 -11.65 -3.12
C ASN A 343 3.76 -12.55 -4.32
N VAL A 344 2.63 -12.33 -4.98
CA VAL A 344 2.24 -13.08 -6.19
C VAL A 344 3.18 -12.78 -7.37
N LEU A 345 3.64 -11.53 -7.52
CA LEU A 345 4.55 -11.13 -8.59
C LEU A 345 5.89 -10.64 -8.01
N SER A 346 6.98 -11.04 -8.65
CA SER A 346 8.26 -10.36 -8.43
C SER A 346 8.21 -8.92 -8.92
N VAL A 347 9.17 -8.09 -8.49
CA VAL A 347 9.36 -6.72 -9.01
C VAL A 347 9.44 -6.71 -10.54
N SER A 348 10.12 -7.70 -11.13
CA SER A 348 10.23 -7.86 -12.58
C SER A 348 8.90 -8.24 -13.25
N GLY A 349 8.16 -9.20 -12.67
CA GLY A 349 6.85 -9.60 -13.20
C GLY A 349 5.83 -8.47 -13.14
N TYR A 350 5.88 -7.66 -12.08
CA TYR A 350 5.06 -6.46 -11.97
C TYR A 350 5.44 -5.42 -13.04
N LYS A 351 6.74 -5.17 -13.26
CA LYS A 351 7.20 -4.27 -14.31
C LYS A 351 6.75 -4.72 -15.70
N GLU A 352 6.85 -6.00 -16.01
CA GLU A 352 6.41 -6.57 -17.29
C GLU A 352 4.90 -6.43 -17.50
N LEU A 353 4.11 -6.66 -16.44
CA LEU A 353 2.67 -6.40 -16.46
C LEU A 353 2.37 -4.94 -16.83
N LEU A 354 3.05 -3.98 -16.20
CA LEU A 354 2.89 -2.55 -16.51
C LEU A 354 3.24 -2.26 -17.97
N GLU A 355 4.38 -2.78 -18.46
CA GLU A 355 4.81 -2.58 -19.85
C GLU A 355 3.79 -3.12 -20.87
N VAL A 356 3.25 -4.31 -20.63
CA VAL A 356 2.20 -4.91 -21.48
C VAL A 356 0.92 -4.08 -21.47
N LEU A 357 0.53 -3.56 -20.31
CA LEU A 357 -0.66 -2.71 -20.18
C LEU A 357 -0.44 -1.31 -20.80
N SER A 358 0.77 -0.77 -20.75
CA SER A 358 1.16 0.51 -21.37
C SER A 358 1.18 0.49 -22.89
N GLN A 359 1.40 -0.68 -23.52
CA GLN A 359 1.41 -0.81 -24.99
C GLN A 359 0.02 -0.69 -25.64
N LYS A 360 -1.06 -0.64 -24.86
CA LYS A 360 -2.43 -0.58 -25.36
C LYS A 360 -2.90 0.87 -25.58
N GLU A 361 -3.96 1.06 -26.36
CA GLU A 361 -4.59 2.38 -26.61
C GLU A 361 -5.01 3.13 -25.34
N LEU A 362 -5.08 2.42 -24.21
CA LEU A 362 -5.39 2.91 -22.88
C LEU A 362 -4.12 2.84 -22.03
N ASN A 363 -3.36 3.92 -22.01
CA ASN A 363 -2.15 4.04 -21.20
C ASN A 363 -2.47 3.75 -19.72
N VAL A 364 -1.94 2.64 -19.20
CA VAL A 364 -2.17 2.21 -17.80
C VAL A 364 -1.69 3.25 -16.81
N GLU A 365 -0.62 3.98 -17.13
CA GLU A 365 -0.10 5.00 -16.24
C GLU A 365 -1.08 6.15 -16.06
N ASP A 366 -1.74 6.59 -17.14
CA ASP A 366 -2.72 7.67 -17.07
C ASP A 366 -3.94 7.25 -16.24
N ARG A 367 -4.32 5.97 -16.31
CA ARG A 367 -5.39 5.40 -15.48
C ARG A 367 -5.01 5.35 -14.01
N ILE A 368 -3.80 4.85 -13.71
CA ILE A 368 -3.26 4.82 -12.35
C ILE A 368 -3.25 6.24 -11.76
N ARG A 369 -2.77 7.23 -12.51
CA ARG A 369 -2.73 8.63 -12.05
C ARG A 369 -4.12 9.22 -11.85
N ALA A 370 -5.08 8.90 -12.72
CA ALA A 370 -6.43 9.40 -12.62
C ALA A 370 -7.20 8.80 -11.43
N ASP A 371 -7.18 7.47 -11.27
CA ASP A 371 -7.98 6.78 -10.26
C ASP A 371 -7.36 6.84 -8.85
N PHE A 372 -6.03 6.90 -8.73
CA PHE A 372 -5.32 7.02 -7.44
C PHE A 372 -4.83 8.44 -7.14
N GLU A 373 -5.22 9.44 -7.94
CA GLU A 373 -4.84 10.84 -7.77
C GLU A 373 -3.32 11.05 -7.60
N ILE A 374 -2.49 10.37 -8.39
CA ILE A 374 -1.02 10.46 -8.29
C ILE A 374 -0.48 11.61 -9.16
N GLU A 375 0.47 12.40 -8.64
CA GLU A 375 1.05 13.55 -9.36
C GLU A 375 1.77 13.11 -10.66
N ASN A 376 1.50 13.84 -11.76
CA ASN A 376 2.02 13.53 -13.09
C ASN A 376 3.55 13.49 -13.23
N LYS A 377 4.29 14.13 -12.32
CA LYS A 377 5.76 14.17 -12.37
C LYS A 377 6.39 12.88 -11.87
N GLU A 378 5.62 12.02 -11.19
CA GLU A 378 6.15 10.81 -10.59
C GLU A 378 6.29 9.69 -11.62
N THR A 379 7.42 8.97 -11.52
CA THR A 379 7.66 7.72 -12.24
C THR A 379 6.91 6.59 -11.56
N LEU A 380 6.03 5.90 -12.31
CA LEU A 380 5.30 4.75 -11.82
C LEU A 380 6.10 3.47 -12.06
N ASP A 381 6.96 3.12 -11.11
CA ASP A 381 7.64 1.83 -11.07
C ASP A 381 7.03 0.93 -9.97
N PRO A 382 7.27 -0.40 -10.00
CA PRO A 382 6.72 -1.33 -9.01
C PRO A 382 7.05 -0.97 -7.57
N GLU A 383 8.23 -0.37 -7.32
CA GLU A 383 8.65 0.07 -6.00
C GLU A 383 7.79 1.24 -5.51
N ARG A 384 7.57 2.24 -6.37
CA ARG A 384 6.70 3.38 -6.06
C ARG A 384 5.28 2.92 -5.82
N LEU A 385 4.75 2.05 -6.67
CA LEU A 385 3.41 1.48 -6.49
C LEU A 385 3.29 0.69 -5.19
N LYS A 386 4.32 -0.09 -4.83
CA LYS A 386 4.39 -0.79 -3.54
C LYS A 386 4.45 0.19 -2.36
N ALA A 387 5.21 1.27 -2.48
CA ALA A 387 5.24 2.32 -1.46
C ALA A 387 3.89 3.04 -1.31
N LEU A 388 3.11 3.15 -2.39
CA LEU A 388 1.73 3.65 -2.38
C LEU A 388 0.69 2.57 -2.03
N SER A 389 1.14 1.36 -1.70
CA SER A 389 0.28 0.22 -1.36
C SER A 389 -0.66 -0.19 -2.51
N ILE A 390 -0.26 0.03 -3.77
CA ILE A 390 -1.01 -0.33 -4.97
C ILE A 390 -0.48 -1.66 -5.53
N THR A 391 -1.32 -2.70 -5.46
CA THR A 391 -0.96 -4.05 -5.91
C THR A 391 -1.15 -4.22 -7.43
N PRO A 392 -0.54 -5.25 -8.04
CA PRO A 392 -0.82 -5.62 -9.43
C PRO A 392 -2.31 -5.88 -9.68
N LEU A 393 -3.00 -6.45 -8.69
CA LEU A 393 -4.42 -6.77 -8.79
C LEU A 393 -5.27 -5.50 -8.79
N ASP A 394 -4.93 -4.49 -7.98
CA ASP A 394 -5.58 -3.18 -7.98
C ASP A 394 -5.58 -2.55 -9.38
N ILE A 395 -4.44 -2.64 -10.08
CA ILE A 395 -4.31 -2.10 -11.44
C ILE A 395 -5.25 -2.81 -12.41
N LEU A 396 -5.38 -4.13 -12.31
CA LEU A 396 -6.34 -4.88 -13.12
C LEU A 396 -7.81 -4.54 -12.78
N TYR A 397 -8.08 -4.05 -11.56
CA TYR A 397 -9.39 -3.54 -11.19
C TYR A 397 -9.63 -2.09 -11.64
N LEU A 398 -8.66 -1.36 -12.17
CA LEU A 398 -8.93 -0.07 -12.85
C LEU A 398 -9.65 -0.29 -14.18
N TYR A 399 -9.41 -1.44 -14.82
CA TYR A 399 -10.09 -1.82 -16.05
C TYR A 399 -11.47 -2.44 -15.78
N SER A 400 -12.39 -2.16 -16.70
CA SER A 400 -13.70 -2.79 -16.75
C SER A 400 -13.61 -4.30 -16.93
N ASN A 401 -14.68 -5.00 -16.57
CA ASN A 401 -14.75 -6.45 -16.76
C ASN A 401 -14.66 -6.85 -18.24
N ASP A 402 -15.06 -5.97 -19.17
CA ASP A 402 -14.99 -6.26 -20.60
C ASP A 402 -13.61 -5.92 -21.18
N GLU A 403 -12.99 -4.82 -20.75
CA GLU A 403 -11.59 -4.50 -21.10
C GLU A 403 -10.64 -5.61 -20.62
N ILE A 404 -10.80 -6.11 -19.39
CA ILE A 404 -9.98 -7.20 -18.86
C ILE A 404 -10.14 -8.49 -19.67
N LYS A 405 -11.37 -8.84 -20.09
CA LYS A 405 -11.58 -10.02 -20.95
C LYS A 405 -10.89 -9.85 -22.29
N THR A 406 -10.93 -8.66 -22.87
CA THR A 406 -10.20 -8.32 -24.10
C THR A 406 -8.70 -8.46 -23.87
N ILE A 407 -8.17 -7.89 -22.79
CA ILE A 407 -6.74 -7.98 -22.45
C ILE A 407 -6.28 -9.43 -22.33
N ARG A 408 -7.00 -10.25 -21.58
CA ARG A 408 -6.72 -11.68 -21.45
C ARG A 408 -6.73 -12.40 -22.80
N ASN A 409 -7.72 -12.11 -23.65
CA ASN A 409 -7.85 -12.77 -24.95
C ASN A 409 -6.70 -12.37 -25.89
N ASP A 410 -6.27 -11.12 -25.87
CA ASP A 410 -5.13 -10.63 -26.69
C ASP A 410 -3.82 -11.31 -26.28
N MET A 411 -3.66 -11.60 -24.99
CA MET A 411 -2.54 -12.37 -24.45
C MET A 411 -2.64 -13.88 -24.74
N ASN A 412 -3.69 -14.33 -25.46
CA ASN A 412 -3.96 -15.73 -25.75
C ASN A 412 -4.08 -16.63 -24.50
N LEU A 413 -4.54 -16.06 -23.38
CA LEU A 413 -4.70 -16.79 -22.13
C LEU A 413 -6.01 -17.60 -22.09
N PRO A 414 -6.09 -18.63 -21.24
CA PRO A 414 -7.28 -19.48 -21.13
C PRO A 414 -8.56 -18.69 -20.83
N ARG A 415 -9.66 -19.06 -21.49
CA ARG A 415 -10.96 -18.40 -21.29
C ARG A 415 -11.70 -18.83 -20.01
N ARG A 416 -11.28 -19.93 -19.40
CA ARG A 416 -11.87 -20.51 -18.19
C ARG A 416 -11.22 -19.87 -16.95
N GLY A 417 -12.03 -19.62 -15.91
CA GLY A 417 -11.57 -18.99 -14.67
C GLY A 417 -11.69 -17.47 -14.70
N ASN A 418 -11.27 -16.84 -13.60
CA ASN A 418 -11.28 -15.39 -13.47
C ASN A 418 -10.22 -14.76 -14.39
N PRO A 419 -10.60 -13.84 -15.29
CA PRO A 419 -9.66 -13.19 -16.19
C PRO A 419 -8.49 -12.47 -15.51
N ARG A 420 -8.71 -11.85 -14.34
CA ARG A 420 -7.66 -11.11 -13.61
C ARG A 420 -6.63 -12.08 -13.05
N SER A 421 -7.09 -13.17 -12.41
CA SER A 421 -6.22 -14.24 -11.90
C SER A 421 -5.37 -14.84 -13.03
N GLN A 422 -5.97 -15.13 -14.19
CA GLN A 422 -5.24 -15.67 -15.35
C GLN A 422 -4.15 -14.72 -15.87
N ILE A 423 -4.42 -13.40 -15.90
CA ILE A 423 -3.43 -12.41 -16.30
C ILE A 423 -2.26 -12.40 -15.30
N ILE A 424 -2.54 -12.30 -14.00
CA ILE A 424 -1.50 -12.29 -12.95
C ILE A 424 -0.67 -13.58 -12.98
N GLU A 425 -1.31 -14.75 -13.02
CA GLU A 425 -0.63 -16.05 -13.07
C GLU A 425 0.32 -16.18 -14.28
N SER A 426 -0.01 -15.54 -15.41
CA SER A 426 0.84 -15.58 -16.60
C SER A 426 2.21 -14.92 -16.37
N PHE A 427 2.27 -13.84 -15.59
CA PHE A 427 3.52 -13.16 -15.24
C PHE A 427 4.24 -13.85 -14.07
N ALA A 428 3.50 -14.38 -13.09
CA ALA A 428 4.08 -15.16 -12.01
C ALA A 428 4.81 -16.40 -12.56
N SER A 429 4.14 -17.15 -13.44
CA SER A 429 4.70 -18.36 -14.05
C SER A 429 5.88 -18.08 -14.96
N ALA A 430 5.94 -16.93 -15.64
CA ALA A 430 7.09 -16.54 -16.45
C ALA A 430 8.34 -16.37 -15.57
N ASN A 431 8.21 -15.68 -14.43
CA ASN A 431 9.32 -15.50 -13.50
C ASN A 431 9.71 -16.82 -12.82
N ASP A 432 8.74 -17.65 -12.42
CA ASP A 432 9.03 -18.97 -11.86
C ASP A 432 9.77 -19.87 -12.86
N ARG A 433 9.41 -19.84 -14.15
CA ARG A 433 10.15 -20.57 -15.19
C ARG A 433 11.60 -20.09 -15.31
N LEU A 434 11.86 -18.80 -15.16
CA LEU A 434 13.22 -18.25 -15.12
C LEU A 434 14.00 -18.76 -13.91
N ILE A 435 13.36 -18.82 -12.74
CA ILE A 435 13.96 -19.34 -11.50
C ILE A 435 14.19 -20.86 -11.57
N GLU A 436 13.27 -21.62 -12.17
CA GLU A 436 13.44 -23.07 -12.41
C GLU A 436 14.62 -23.34 -13.36
N ASN A 437 14.83 -22.47 -14.35
CA ASN A 437 15.92 -22.55 -15.31
C ASN A 437 17.09 -21.60 -14.98
N TYR A 438 17.25 -21.24 -13.70
CA TYR A 438 18.22 -20.24 -13.25
C TYR A 438 19.66 -20.60 -13.62
N HIS A 439 20.02 -21.89 -13.61
CA HIS A 439 21.32 -22.37 -14.07
C HIS A 439 21.59 -22.06 -15.57
N LEU A 440 20.56 -22.14 -16.42
CA LEU A 440 20.69 -21.80 -17.85
C LEU A 440 20.89 -20.29 -18.06
N LEU A 441 20.21 -19.46 -17.25
CA LEU A 441 20.44 -18.01 -17.22
C LEU A 441 21.87 -17.68 -16.79
N ALA A 442 22.34 -18.33 -15.71
CA ALA A 442 23.70 -18.17 -15.21
C ALA A 442 24.71 -18.50 -16.31
N CYS A 443 24.54 -19.65 -16.98
CA CYS A 443 25.42 -20.14 -18.04
C CYS A 443 25.22 -19.45 -19.40
N ARG A 444 24.31 -18.47 -19.51
CA ARG A 444 23.94 -17.82 -20.78
C ARG A 444 23.60 -18.83 -21.90
N ASP A 445 22.96 -19.94 -21.53
CA ASP A 445 22.59 -21.03 -22.45
C ASP A 445 21.26 -20.72 -23.15
N LEU A 446 21.35 -20.00 -24.27
CA LEU A 446 20.19 -19.66 -25.10
C LEU A 446 19.46 -20.88 -25.65
N GLN A 447 20.18 -21.95 -26.01
CA GLN A 447 19.55 -23.14 -26.59
C GLN A 447 18.75 -23.88 -25.52
N GLY A 448 19.32 -24.01 -24.33
CA GLY A 448 18.62 -24.55 -23.15
C GLY A 448 17.38 -23.73 -22.82
N LEU A 449 17.49 -22.40 -22.76
CA LEU A 449 16.36 -21.51 -22.47
C LEU A 449 15.24 -21.64 -23.51
N GLN A 450 15.56 -21.63 -24.81
CA GLN A 450 14.57 -21.83 -25.88
C GLN A 450 13.89 -23.20 -25.79
N THR A 451 14.65 -24.25 -25.45
CA THR A 451 14.11 -25.61 -25.28
C THR A 451 13.19 -25.70 -24.06
N ALA A 452 13.47 -24.92 -23.01
CA ALA A 452 12.61 -24.77 -21.84
C ALA A 452 11.39 -23.84 -22.09
N GLY A 453 11.21 -23.35 -23.32
CA GLY A 453 10.11 -22.46 -23.69
C GLY A 453 10.27 -21.01 -23.21
N ILE A 454 11.50 -20.58 -22.93
CA ILE A 454 11.85 -19.22 -22.50
C ILE A 454 12.46 -18.48 -23.70
N ASP A 455 11.77 -17.45 -24.20
CA ASP A 455 12.26 -16.61 -25.30
C ASP A 455 12.87 -15.31 -24.75
N ILE A 456 14.20 -15.22 -24.74
CA ILE A 456 14.97 -14.07 -24.25
C ILE A 456 16.05 -13.72 -25.28
N LYS A 457 16.25 -12.42 -25.52
CA LYS A 457 17.35 -11.93 -26.37
C LYS A 457 18.69 -12.08 -25.65
N GLU A 458 19.75 -12.42 -26.39
CA GLU A 458 21.10 -12.61 -25.81
C GLU A 458 21.60 -11.41 -24.99
N ALA A 459 21.25 -10.19 -25.43
CA ALA A 459 21.60 -8.95 -24.74
C ALA A 459 20.97 -8.84 -23.34
N ASP A 460 19.79 -9.42 -23.15
CA ASP A 460 18.97 -9.24 -21.95
C ASP A 460 19.24 -10.33 -20.89
N ILE A 461 19.97 -11.40 -21.23
CA ILE A 461 20.26 -12.51 -20.29
C ILE A 461 20.94 -12.02 -19.01
N GLY A 462 21.89 -11.08 -19.13
CA GLY A 462 22.63 -10.58 -17.96
C GLY A 462 21.69 -9.93 -16.95
N VAL A 463 20.86 -9.03 -17.45
CA VAL A 463 19.84 -8.34 -16.66
C VAL A 463 18.83 -9.33 -16.09
N LYS A 464 18.37 -10.30 -16.89
CA LYS A 464 17.43 -11.33 -16.43
C LYS A 464 18.02 -12.25 -15.36
N PHE A 465 19.33 -12.50 -15.39
CA PHE A 465 20.03 -13.23 -14.34
C PHE A 465 20.11 -12.43 -13.03
N GLU A 466 20.44 -11.14 -13.11
CA GLU A 466 20.41 -10.22 -11.97
C GLU A 466 19.00 -10.15 -11.34
N GLU A 467 17.97 -10.00 -12.17
CA GLU A 467 16.56 -9.98 -11.77
C GLU A 467 16.12 -11.29 -11.09
N ALA A 468 16.44 -12.44 -11.68
CA ALA A 468 16.12 -13.73 -11.09
C ALA A 468 16.86 -13.94 -9.75
N THR A 469 18.12 -13.49 -9.64
CA THR A 469 18.88 -13.54 -8.39
C THR A 469 18.20 -12.73 -7.29
N ARG A 470 17.76 -11.51 -7.61
CA ARG A 470 17.01 -10.65 -6.68
C ARG A 470 15.71 -11.32 -6.22
N SER A 471 14.93 -11.84 -7.16
CA SER A 471 13.66 -12.49 -6.86
C SER A 471 13.86 -13.72 -5.97
N ILE A 472 14.93 -14.50 -6.18
CA ILE A 472 15.25 -15.63 -5.29
C ILE A 472 15.56 -15.14 -3.87
N LEU A 473 16.32 -14.04 -3.71
CA LEU A 473 16.64 -13.49 -2.39
C LEU A 473 15.40 -12.94 -1.68
N GLU A 474 14.48 -12.28 -2.40
CA GLU A 474 13.18 -11.84 -1.88
C GLU A 474 12.34 -13.03 -1.43
N GLN A 475 12.27 -14.11 -2.22
CA GLN A 475 11.55 -15.34 -1.85
C GLN A 475 12.16 -16.05 -0.63
N LEU A 476 13.44 -15.80 -0.32
CA LEU A 476 14.09 -16.25 0.92
C LEU A 476 13.79 -15.32 2.12
N GLY A 477 12.97 -14.28 1.95
CA GLY A 477 12.59 -13.35 3.01
C GLY A 477 13.60 -12.24 3.27
N MET A 478 14.50 -11.96 2.33
CA MET A 478 15.46 -10.84 2.45
C MET A 478 14.86 -9.53 1.95
N THR A 479 15.22 -8.43 2.61
CA THR A 479 14.79 -7.07 2.24
C THR A 479 15.75 -6.48 1.22
N ILE A 480 15.35 -6.44 -0.04
CA ILE A 480 16.13 -5.77 -1.10
C ILE A 480 15.87 -4.26 -1.04
N ASP A 481 16.93 -3.46 -0.94
CA ASP A 481 16.88 -2.01 -0.77
C ASP A 481 17.25 -1.31 -2.08
N GLU A 482 16.24 -1.14 -2.93
CA GLU A 482 16.40 -0.52 -4.24
C GLU A 482 16.56 1.00 -4.16
N ASP A 483 16.07 1.64 -3.11
CA ASP A 483 16.24 3.07 -2.87
C ASP A 483 17.70 3.40 -2.57
N LEU A 484 18.31 2.68 -1.61
CA LEU A 484 19.73 2.81 -1.35
C LEU A 484 20.54 2.45 -2.58
N ARG A 485 20.14 1.41 -3.33
CA ARG A 485 20.78 1.04 -4.60
C ARG A 485 20.75 2.19 -5.61
N LYS A 486 19.60 2.86 -5.79
CA LYS A 486 19.46 4.01 -6.69
C LYS A 486 20.32 5.19 -6.22
N ASP A 487 20.38 5.44 -4.91
CA ASP A 487 21.15 6.54 -4.31
C ASP A 487 22.67 6.34 -4.40
N ILE A 488 23.18 5.10 -4.30
CA ILE A 488 24.61 4.80 -4.47
C ILE A 488 25.04 4.67 -5.94
N ASN A 489 24.08 4.40 -6.84
CA ASN A 489 24.34 4.15 -8.24
C ASN A 489 24.69 5.46 -8.97
N THR A 490 25.68 5.40 -9.84
CA THR A 490 26.02 6.50 -10.75
C THR A 490 25.96 6.03 -12.19
N ALA A 491 26.15 6.95 -13.14
CA ALA A 491 26.26 6.61 -14.56
C ALA A 491 27.38 5.56 -14.85
N LYS A 492 28.37 5.43 -13.96
CA LYS A 492 29.54 4.57 -14.15
C LYS A 492 29.52 3.30 -13.30
N ASP A 493 29.06 3.37 -12.07
CA ASP A 493 29.13 2.25 -11.12
C ASP A 493 27.71 1.97 -10.63
N LYS A 494 27.20 0.78 -10.97
CA LYS A 494 25.83 0.33 -10.68
C LYS A 494 25.90 -1.00 -9.93
N ALA A 495 25.53 -1.00 -8.65
CA ALA A 495 25.38 -2.23 -7.90
C ALA A 495 24.15 -2.99 -8.40
N ASP A 496 24.28 -4.31 -8.51
CA ASP A 496 23.21 -5.18 -9.00
C ASP A 496 22.11 -5.31 -7.93
N ILE A 497 22.51 -5.52 -6.66
CA ILE A 497 21.61 -5.82 -5.53
C ILE A 497 22.13 -5.16 -4.25
N ILE A 498 21.25 -4.58 -3.43
CA ILE A 498 21.54 -4.19 -2.05
C ILE A 498 20.54 -4.86 -1.13
N ILE A 499 21.01 -5.50 -0.06
CA ILE A 499 20.16 -6.18 0.92
C ILE A 499 20.31 -5.46 2.26
N SER A 500 19.21 -4.99 2.82
CA SER A 500 19.20 -4.35 4.12
C SER A 500 19.10 -5.38 5.24
N LEU A 501 19.93 -5.21 6.27
CA LEU A 501 19.97 -6.03 7.48
C LEU A 501 19.45 -5.23 8.69
N GLU A 502 19.36 -5.91 9.84
CA GLU A 502 19.08 -5.26 11.12
C GLU A 502 20.24 -4.34 11.53
N ASN A 503 19.93 -3.14 12.06
CA ASN A 503 20.87 -2.11 12.55
C ASN A 503 21.62 -1.29 11.47
N ASP A 504 20.96 -0.95 10.36
CA ASP A 504 21.53 -0.15 9.25
C ASP A 504 22.75 -0.77 8.54
N ASP A 505 23.01 -2.05 8.81
CA ASP A 505 24.00 -2.87 8.09
C ASP A 505 23.42 -3.29 6.73
N VAL A 506 24.27 -3.41 5.70
CA VAL A 506 23.87 -3.82 4.35
C VAL A 506 24.78 -4.90 3.76
N ILE A 507 24.22 -5.74 2.90
CA ILE A 507 24.98 -6.65 2.02
C ILE A 507 24.96 -6.07 0.61
N VAL A 508 26.13 -5.92 0.01
CA VAL A 508 26.26 -5.51 -1.39
C VAL A 508 26.33 -6.74 -2.27
N GLY A 509 25.34 -6.94 -3.14
CA GLY A 509 25.25 -8.08 -4.04
C GLY A 509 25.69 -7.77 -5.47
N GLU A 510 26.44 -8.69 -6.08
CA GLU A 510 26.88 -8.65 -7.48
C GLU A 510 26.55 -9.97 -8.17
N ALA A 511 25.86 -9.93 -9.31
CA ALA A 511 25.52 -11.12 -10.09
C ALA A 511 26.27 -11.14 -11.43
N LYS A 512 26.87 -12.28 -11.79
CA LYS A 512 27.66 -12.43 -13.02
C LYS A 512 27.30 -13.71 -13.76
N SER A 513 26.58 -13.57 -14.88
CA SER A 513 26.36 -14.67 -15.83
C SER A 513 27.60 -14.88 -16.72
N PHE A 514 27.91 -16.14 -17.08
CA PHE A 514 29.08 -16.48 -17.87
C PHE A 514 28.84 -17.69 -18.78
N LYS A 515 29.23 -17.59 -20.06
CA LYS A 515 28.76 -18.50 -21.13
C LYS A 515 29.31 -19.93 -21.06
N ASN A 516 30.45 -20.17 -20.38
CA ASN A 516 31.06 -21.50 -20.28
C ASN A 516 32.16 -21.54 -19.21
N GLY A 517 31.97 -22.37 -18.18
CA GLY A 517 33.00 -22.68 -17.18
C GLY A 517 32.98 -21.75 -15.96
N GLN A 518 34.13 -21.66 -15.30
CA GLN A 518 34.29 -20.94 -14.04
C GLN A 518 34.55 -19.45 -14.28
N PHE A 519 33.88 -18.60 -13.50
CA PHE A 519 34.13 -17.17 -13.50
C PHE A 519 35.47 -16.86 -12.82
N SER A 520 36.40 -16.27 -13.57
CA SER A 520 37.80 -16.09 -13.17
C SER A 520 38.25 -14.62 -13.11
N LYS A 521 37.35 -13.65 -13.32
CA LYS A 521 37.70 -12.23 -13.44
C LYS A 521 37.69 -11.47 -12.10
N TYR A 522 38.49 -11.93 -11.13
CA TYR A 522 38.51 -11.35 -9.78
C TYR A 522 38.87 -9.87 -9.75
N SER A 523 39.95 -9.46 -10.43
CA SER A 523 40.46 -8.08 -10.36
C SER A 523 39.43 -7.01 -10.77
N SER A 524 38.67 -7.25 -11.83
CA SER A 524 37.62 -6.32 -12.27
C SER A 524 36.45 -6.28 -11.29
N THR A 525 36.04 -7.45 -10.78
CA THR A 525 34.91 -7.56 -9.85
C THR A 525 35.25 -6.94 -8.50
N SER A 526 36.42 -7.25 -7.93
CA SER A 526 36.93 -6.66 -6.68
C SER A 526 36.95 -5.13 -6.76
N ARG A 527 37.43 -4.57 -7.87
CA ARG A 527 37.43 -3.10 -8.07
C ARG A 527 36.01 -2.50 -8.08
N GLN A 528 35.05 -3.18 -8.70
CA GLN A 528 33.64 -2.75 -8.73
C GLN A 528 33.02 -2.80 -7.34
N VAL A 529 33.08 -3.95 -6.67
CA VAL A 529 32.47 -4.12 -5.35
C VAL A 529 33.09 -3.20 -4.30
N LYS A 530 34.41 -2.97 -4.34
CA LYS A 530 35.09 -2.00 -3.47
C LYS A 530 34.60 -0.57 -3.68
N ALA A 531 34.24 -0.20 -4.91
CA ALA A 531 33.66 1.10 -5.19
C ALA A 531 32.23 1.21 -4.60
N TYR A 532 31.43 0.15 -4.71
CA TYR A 532 30.09 0.09 -4.11
C TYR A 532 30.15 0.17 -2.58
N VAL A 533 31.05 -0.58 -1.95
CA VAL A 533 31.25 -0.57 -0.49
C VAL A 533 31.55 0.85 0.01
N LYS A 534 32.55 1.51 -0.59
CA LYS A 534 32.94 2.87 -0.20
C LYS A 534 31.79 3.88 -0.33
N ARG A 535 30.90 3.69 -1.29
CA ARG A 535 29.73 4.56 -1.47
C ARG A 535 28.65 4.31 -0.43
N CYS A 536 28.37 3.04 -0.11
CA CYS A 536 27.45 2.71 0.97
C CYS A 536 27.93 3.32 2.30
N GLU A 537 29.23 3.17 2.60
CA GLU A 537 29.86 3.76 3.78
C GLU A 537 29.83 5.29 3.78
N SER A 538 30.05 5.92 2.62
CA SER A 538 29.96 7.39 2.49
C SER A 538 28.55 7.93 2.69
N ASN A 539 27.53 7.11 2.41
CA ASN A 539 26.11 7.41 2.65
C ASN A 539 25.66 7.05 4.07
N GLY A 540 26.57 6.62 4.95
CA GLY A 540 26.28 6.36 6.36
C GLY A 540 25.85 4.92 6.69
N HIS A 541 25.86 4.01 5.71
CA HIS A 541 25.52 2.61 5.91
C HIS A 541 26.77 1.75 6.09
N ARG A 542 26.74 0.81 7.03
CA ARG A 542 27.85 -0.12 7.24
C ARG A 542 27.69 -1.34 6.35
N VAL A 543 28.70 -1.68 5.57
CA VAL A 543 28.66 -2.90 4.75
C VAL A 543 29.12 -4.09 5.58
N ALA A 544 28.19 -5.01 5.84
CA ALA A 544 28.49 -6.24 6.57
C ALA A 544 29.26 -7.25 5.70
N GLN A 545 28.83 -7.41 4.44
CA GLN A 545 29.39 -8.39 3.51
C GLN A 545 29.17 -7.97 2.05
N VAL A 546 30.06 -8.41 1.16
CA VAL A 546 29.83 -8.44 -0.29
C VAL A 546 29.44 -9.86 -0.70
N LEU A 547 28.31 -10.03 -1.40
CA LEU A 547 27.85 -11.31 -1.93
C LEU A 547 28.03 -11.34 -3.44
N ILE A 548 28.80 -12.29 -3.96
CA ILE A 548 28.99 -12.48 -5.40
C ILE A 548 28.31 -13.78 -5.83
N VAL A 549 27.45 -13.71 -6.84
CA VAL A 549 26.73 -14.85 -7.41
C VAL A 549 27.15 -15.08 -8.86
N ALA A 550 27.58 -16.30 -9.18
CA ALA A 550 28.01 -16.70 -10.53
C ALA A 550 27.68 -18.17 -10.80
N PRO A 551 27.75 -18.68 -12.05
CA PRO A 551 27.53 -20.10 -12.35
C PRO A 551 28.43 -21.02 -11.52
N ALA A 552 29.73 -20.73 -11.54
CA ALA A 552 30.78 -21.38 -10.79
C ALA A 552 31.98 -20.43 -10.68
N PHE A 553 32.87 -20.62 -9.72
CA PHE A 553 34.08 -19.82 -9.53
C PHE A 553 35.33 -20.65 -9.82
N SER A 554 36.40 -20.02 -10.31
CA SER A 554 37.68 -20.71 -10.48
C SER A 554 38.44 -20.75 -9.16
N ASP A 555 39.32 -21.74 -8.98
CA ASP A 555 40.14 -21.85 -7.77
C ASP A 555 40.94 -20.56 -7.52
N ASP A 556 41.55 -19.99 -8.57
CA ASP A 556 42.23 -18.69 -8.51
C ASP A 556 41.33 -17.53 -8.03
N PHE A 557 40.03 -17.58 -8.34
CA PHE A 557 39.08 -16.55 -7.93
C PHE A 557 38.73 -16.71 -6.45
N ILE A 558 38.53 -17.95 -6.01
CA ILE A 558 38.23 -18.28 -4.61
C ILE A 558 39.42 -17.88 -3.73
N ASP A 559 40.63 -18.30 -4.11
CA ASP A 559 41.86 -17.96 -3.40
C ASP A 559 42.07 -16.44 -3.33
N ALA A 560 41.84 -15.72 -4.43
CA ALA A 560 41.98 -14.27 -4.46
C ALA A 560 40.92 -13.54 -3.61
N ALA A 561 39.69 -14.08 -3.53
CA ALA A 561 38.64 -13.54 -2.67
C ALA A 561 38.94 -13.78 -1.18
N ASP A 562 39.45 -14.97 -0.82
CA ASP A 562 39.84 -15.33 0.54
C ASP A 562 41.04 -14.52 1.06
N MET A 563 41.93 -14.10 0.15
CA MET A 563 43.09 -13.27 0.47
C MET A 563 42.79 -11.76 0.52
N ASP A 564 41.58 -11.31 0.15
CA ASP A 564 41.24 -9.88 0.14
C ASP A 564 40.94 -9.40 1.57
N THR A 565 41.78 -8.50 2.07
CA THR A 565 41.69 -7.97 3.45
C THR A 565 40.92 -6.66 3.54
N GLU A 566 40.54 -6.07 2.41
CA GLU A 566 39.87 -4.76 2.39
C GLU A 566 38.36 -4.88 2.56
N ILE A 567 37.76 -5.99 2.10
CA ILE A 567 36.32 -6.24 2.16
C ILE A 567 36.03 -7.71 2.44
N ASN A 568 34.96 -7.98 3.17
CA ASN A 568 34.53 -9.37 3.40
C ASN A 568 33.69 -9.85 2.21
N ILE A 569 34.13 -10.92 1.55
CA ILE A 569 33.49 -11.44 0.34
C ILE A 569 32.93 -12.84 0.60
N SER A 570 31.66 -13.04 0.28
CA SER A 570 30.99 -14.33 0.19
C SER A 570 30.77 -14.70 -1.28
N LEU A 571 31.10 -15.92 -1.65
CA LEU A 571 30.86 -16.46 -3.00
C LEU A 571 29.75 -17.48 -2.93
N LEU A 572 28.75 -17.36 -3.82
CA LEU A 572 27.66 -18.33 -3.91
C LEU A 572 27.44 -18.74 -5.36
N GLU A 573 27.51 -20.05 -5.62
CA GLU A 573 27.23 -20.58 -6.95
C GLU A 573 25.72 -20.52 -7.24
N ALA A 574 25.35 -20.27 -8.49
CA ALA A 574 23.97 -20.11 -8.92
C ALA A 574 23.12 -21.36 -8.61
N GLU A 575 23.68 -22.55 -8.87
CA GLU A 575 23.06 -23.83 -8.49
C GLU A 575 22.89 -23.96 -6.97
N GLY A 576 23.88 -23.47 -6.21
CA GLY A 576 23.82 -23.44 -4.75
C GLY A 576 22.68 -22.56 -4.22
N LEU A 577 22.51 -21.36 -4.79
CA LEU A 577 21.40 -20.47 -4.46
C LEU A 577 20.04 -21.09 -4.82
N GLN A 578 19.94 -21.72 -5.99
CA GLN A 578 18.72 -22.43 -6.41
C GLN A 578 18.36 -23.58 -5.45
N LYS A 579 19.37 -24.34 -4.99
CA LYS A 579 19.19 -25.42 -4.01
C LYS A 579 18.74 -24.92 -2.64
N ILE A 580 19.25 -23.77 -2.20
CA ILE A 580 18.82 -23.10 -0.98
C ILE A 580 17.33 -22.74 -1.06
N LEU A 581 16.89 -22.14 -2.17
CA LEU A 581 15.48 -21.80 -2.38
C LEU A 581 14.59 -23.05 -2.42
N ALA A 582 15.01 -24.10 -3.11
CA ALA A 582 14.26 -25.35 -3.17
C ALA A 582 14.08 -25.98 -1.78
N ALA A 583 15.13 -25.98 -0.94
CA ALA A 583 15.06 -26.45 0.44
C ALA A 583 14.12 -25.57 1.29
N PHE A 584 14.19 -24.25 1.12
CA PHE A 584 13.31 -23.30 1.80
C PHE A 584 11.83 -23.54 1.48
N LYS A 585 11.47 -23.69 0.20
CA LYS A 585 10.09 -23.96 -0.24
C LYS A 585 9.51 -25.30 0.24
N GLN A 586 10.36 -26.28 0.56
CA GLN A 586 9.92 -27.60 1.06
C GLN A 586 9.58 -27.60 2.56
N ARG A 587 10.00 -26.57 3.32
CA ARG A 587 9.71 -26.46 4.75
C ARG A 587 8.34 -25.82 4.97
N ARG A 588 7.65 -26.25 6.03
CA ARG A 588 6.31 -25.73 6.38
C ARG A 588 6.36 -24.32 6.97
N ASN A 589 7.36 -24.02 7.80
CA ASN A 589 7.65 -22.71 8.38
C ASN A 589 9.14 -22.39 8.19
N PRO A 590 9.58 -22.06 6.96
CA PRO A 590 10.98 -21.78 6.71
C PRO A 590 11.41 -20.48 7.39
N ASN A 591 12.61 -20.45 7.95
CA ASN A 591 13.24 -19.23 8.44
C ASN A 591 14.66 -19.16 7.88
N PHE A 592 14.95 -18.13 7.08
CA PHE A 592 16.26 -17.91 6.51
C PHE A 592 16.92 -16.72 7.19
N SER A 593 18.05 -16.95 7.85
CA SER A 593 18.83 -15.87 8.45
C SER A 593 19.81 -15.29 7.43
N PRO A 594 19.81 -13.96 7.20
CA PRO A 594 20.80 -13.31 6.32
C PRO A 594 22.26 -13.55 6.76
N LYS A 595 22.48 -13.85 8.05
CA LYS A 595 23.80 -14.22 8.62
C LYS A 595 24.39 -15.49 7.98
N LEU A 596 23.58 -16.31 7.30
CA LEU A 596 24.07 -17.46 6.56
C LEU A 596 24.87 -17.04 5.32
N LEU A 597 24.63 -15.83 4.80
CA LEU A 597 25.34 -15.25 3.66
C LEU A 597 26.55 -14.39 4.04
N THR A 598 26.80 -14.15 5.33
CA THR A 598 27.91 -13.31 5.81
C THR A 598 29.18 -14.09 6.16
N LYS A 599 29.27 -15.36 5.75
CA LYS A 599 30.48 -16.18 5.92
C LYS A 599 31.43 -15.93 4.75
N GLY A 600 32.67 -15.53 5.05
CA GLY A 600 33.69 -15.31 4.02
C GLY A 600 34.01 -16.58 3.20
N GLY A 601 34.35 -16.37 1.94
CA GLY A 601 34.75 -17.40 0.98
C GLY A 601 33.57 -18.11 0.31
N LEU A 602 33.84 -19.30 -0.25
CA LEU A 602 32.83 -20.09 -0.96
C LEU A 602 31.80 -20.70 -0.01
N LEU A 603 30.55 -20.25 -0.13
CA LEU A 603 29.43 -20.70 0.67
C LEU A 603 29.01 -22.12 0.27
N LYS A 604 28.96 -23.02 1.25
CA LYS A 604 28.50 -24.40 1.06
C LYS A 604 26.97 -24.45 1.14
N ALA A 605 26.32 -24.41 -0.02
CA ALA A 605 24.86 -24.47 -0.13
C ALA A 605 24.24 -25.64 0.66
N ASP A 606 24.86 -26.83 0.65
CA ASP A 606 24.39 -28.00 1.41
C ASP A 606 24.28 -27.79 2.92
N LEU A 607 25.20 -26.99 3.50
CA LEU A 607 25.16 -26.68 4.93
C LEU A 607 24.08 -25.64 5.22
N ILE A 608 23.93 -24.66 4.33
CA ILE A 608 22.90 -23.63 4.44
C ILE A 608 21.52 -24.26 4.33
N SER A 609 21.26 -25.09 3.30
CA SER A 609 20.00 -25.81 3.12
C SER A 609 19.62 -26.71 4.29
N LYS A 610 20.59 -27.27 5.03
CA LYS A 610 20.33 -28.07 6.24
C LYS A 610 19.98 -27.22 7.46
N SER A 611 20.39 -25.96 7.48
CA SER A 611 20.14 -25.01 8.57
C SER A 611 18.82 -24.23 8.44
N ILE A 612 18.14 -24.36 7.30
CA ILE A 612 16.77 -23.89 7.02
C ILE A 612 15.78 -24.98 7.44
#